data_AF-A0A383VM35-F1
#
_entry.id   AF-A0A383VM35-F1
#
_cell.length_a   1.000
_cell.length_b   1.000
_cell.length_c   1.000
_cell.angle_alpha   90.00
_cell.angle_beta   90.00
_cell.angle_gamma   90.00
#
_symmetry.space_group_name_H-M   'P 1'
#
loop_
_entity.id
_entity.type
_entity.pdbx_description
1 polymer ?
#
loop_
_entity_poly.entity_id
_entity_poly.type
_entity_poly.pdbx_seq_one_letter_code
_entity_poly.pdbx_strand_id
1 'polypeptide(L)'
;MSAFDLADGYFHMFIHPEYQKYFGFQVQGVCYQMVALPFGWSGSPAWFMRLSRQIGAWLADPPAIPAEGGEVSSAPIRNRIFLDDFLLLFAPGGDGPGGVAYVKALLSYLGLKANEKKSSWELETRKLHLGLWVDTASGVFLIPDDRIVKIKSCAKAVLSEVSRSGRWVPARLVARLAGLTVCVSLAFSGAKFFARELYAALKGKGSWAAKVKLSNQAVRDVRLLAAFPRRWNGSCIWPPAVSRVVITDASDEGWGALIHAGSSVLQQQGRWAPGMRRKHIMVRELAAVHFALRAARPVLQQQVVECVIDNSAAYYGIKHWASGSIDLMRVLRKIFWLCDRQRITLPPRLVKS
;
A
#
# COMPACT_ATOMS: atom_id res chain seq x y z
N MET A 1 -11.45 4.47 16.72
CA MET A 1 -10.40 3.46 16.63
C MET A 1 -9.54 3.53 17.88
N SER A 2 -8.99 2.41 18.34
CA SER A 2 -7.97 2.35 19.40
C SER A 2 -6.74 1.62 18.84
N ALA A 3 -5.55 1.82 19.39
CA ALA A 3 -4.37 1.07 18.94
C ALA A 3 -3.46 0.70 20.11
N PHE A 4 -2.80 -0.44 20.03
CA PHE A 4 -1.80 -0.85 21.01
C PHE A 4 -0.64 -1.59 20.36
N ASP A 5 0.49 -1.56 21.04
CA ASP A 5 1.74 -2.24 20.67
C ASP A 5 2.08 -3.25 21.77
N LEU A 6 2.46 -4.47 21.43
CA LEU A 6 2.89 -5.44 22.46
C LEU A 6 4.29 -5.08 22.99
N ALA A 7 4.45 -5.04 24.31
CA ALA A 7 5.75 -4.90 24.96
C ALA A 7 6.61 -6.15 24.71
N ASP A 8 7.93 -6.07 24.87
CA ASP A 8 8.89 -7.20 24.82
C ASP A 8 8.88 -8.08 23.55
N GLY A 9 8.07 -7.72 22.54
CA GLY A 9 8.04 -8.30 21.20
C GLY A 9 7.98 -9.83 21.21
N TYR A 10 9.00 -10.47 20.62
CA TYR A 10 9.03 -11.92 20.43
C TYR A 10 9.23 -12.72 21.71
N PHE A 11 9.63 -12.09 22.82
CA PHE A 11 9.93 -12.80 24.06
C PHE A 11 8.69 -13.39 24.77
N HIS A 12 7.49 -13.05 24.32
CA HIS A 12 6.25 -13.72 24.77
C HIS A 12 6.12 -15.17 24.28
N MET A 13 6.94 -15.59 23.31
CA MET A 13 6.89 -16.94 22.75
C MET A 13 8.08 -17.77 23.21
N PHE A 14 7.84 -18.72 24.12
CA PHE A 14 8.86 -19.65 24.56
C PHE A 14 9.25 -20.65 23.46
N ILE A 15 10.54 -20.99 23.43
CA ILE A 15 11.10 -22.03 22.59
C ILE A 15 11.03 -23.34 23.38
N HIS A 16 10.50 -24.39 22.76
CA HIS A 16 10.48 -25.73 23.35
C HIS A 16 11.90 -26.13 23.80
N PRO A 17 12.10 -26.69 25.02
CA PRO A 17 13.42 -26.95 25.59
C PRO A 17 14.41 -27.65 24.64
N GLU A 18 13.93 -28.63 23.87
CA GLU A 18 14.76 -29.37 22.90
C GLU A 18 15.35 -28.52 21.77
N TYR A 19 14.72 -27.39 21.43
CA TYR A 19 15.17 -26.48 20.36
C TYR A 19 16.01 -25.31 20.90
N GLN A 20 16.05 -25.06 22.21
CA GLN A 20 16.79 -23.91 22.80
C GLN A 20 18.30 -23.98 22.51
N LYS A 21 18.86 -25.19 22.38
CA LYS A 21 20.26 -25.42 22.00
C LYS A 21 20.65 -24.81 20.66
N TYR A 22 19.71 -24.60 19.74
CA TYR A 22 19.96 -23.97 18.44
C TYR A 22 19.99 -22.44 18.51
N PHE A 23 19.59 -21.86 19.64
CA PHE A 23 19.56 -20.43 19.90
C PHE A 23 20.56 -20.05 21.00
N GLY A 24 21.73 -20.70 20.97
CA GLY A 24 22.83 -20.42 21.89
C GLY A 24 23.76 -19.32 21.37
N PHE A 25 24.33 -18.54 22.28
CA PHE A 25 25.38 -17.56 22.00
C PHE A 25 26.36 -17.48 23.16
N GLN A 26 27.57 -16.98 22.90
CA GLN A 26 28.63 -16.91 23.90
C GLN A 26 29.01 -15.45 24.16
N VAL A 27 29.12 -15.07 25.44
CA VAL A 27 29.61 -13.75 25.88
C VAL A 27 30.68 -13.97 26.93
N GLN A 28 31.89 -13.43 26.70
CA GLN A 28 33.03 -13.53 27.63
C GLN A 28 33.30 -14.97 28.13
N GLY A 29 33.20 -15.95 27.23
CA GLY A 29 33.42 -17.36 27.57
C GLY A 29 32.19 -18.10 28.10
N VAL A 30 31.12 -17.40 28.53
CA VAL A 30 29.90 -18.01 29.07
C VAL A 30 28.89 -18.26 27.96
N CYS A 31 28.37 -19.49 27.89
CA CYS A 31 27.34 -19.88 26.94
C CYS A 31 25.94 -19.62 27.52
N TYR A 32 25.12 -18.90 26.75
CA TYR A 32 23.72 -18.62 27.05
C TYR A 32 22.84 -19.32 26.02
N GLN A 33 21.64 -19.71 26.42
CA GLN A 33 20.60 -20.21 25.53
C GLN A 33 19.35 -19.35 25.67
N MET A 34 18.76 -18.98 24.55
CA MET A 34 17.50 -18.26 24.54
C MET A 34 16.35 -19.20 24.90
N VAL A 35 15.58 -18.84 25.92
CA VAL A 35 14.35 -19.55 26.30
C VAL A 35 13.13 -19.10 25.51
N ALA A 36 13.19 -17.92 24.88
CA ALA A 36 12.13 -17.32 24.09
C ALA A 36 12.65 -16.86 22.72
N LEU A 37 11.74 -16.64 21.76
CA LEU A 37 12.10 -16.29 20.38
C LEU A 37 13.02 -15.07 20.32
N PRO A 38 14.24 -15.18 19.75
CA PRO A 38 15.18 -14.08 19.73
C PRO A 38 14.87 -13.06 18.64
N PHE A 39 15.29 -11.82 18.85
CA PHE A 39 15.46 -10.88 17.74
C PHE A 39 16.61 -11.33 16.83
N GLY A 40 16.44 -11.17 15.52
CA GLY A 40 17.46 -11.53 14.52
C GLY A 40 17.25 -12.89 13.87
N TRP A 41 16.51 -13.81 14.50
CA TRP A 41 16.10 -15.04 13.81
C TRP A 41 14.98 -14.75 12.80
N SER A 42 15.15 -15.19 11.56
CA SER A 42 14.20 -14.95 10.48
C SER A 42 12.83 -15.59 10.71
N GLY A 43 12.74 -16.60 11.58
CA GLY A 43 11.49 -17.27 11.95
C GLY A 43 10.68 -16.53 13.01
N SER A 44 11.29 -15.69 13.84
CA SER A 44 10.59 -15.03 14.96
C SER A 44 9.39 -14.19 14.51
N PRO A 45 9.50 -13.34 13.47
CA PRO A 45 8.35 -12.56 12.99
C PRO A 45 7.21 -13.46 12.49
N ALA A 46 7.55 -14.57 11.83
CA ALA A 46 6.54 -15.47 11.25
C ALA A 46 5.73 -16.19 12.34
N TRP A 47 6.41 -16.68 13.38
CA TRP A 47 5.76 -17.31 14.54
C TRP A 47 4.97 -16.30 15.37
N PHE A 48 5.52 -15.12 15.61
CA PHE A 48 4.83 -14.07 16.33
C PHE A 48 3.57 -13.60 15.61
N MET A 49 3.63 -13.44 14.27
CA MET A 49 2.44 -13.13 13.49
C MET A 49 1.33 -14.19 13.64
N ARG A 50 1.67 -15.47 13.83
CA ARG A 50 0.66 -16.51 14.09
C ARG A 50 -0.06 -16.25 15.40
N LEU A 51 0.68 -15.96 16.48
CA LEU A 51 0.11 -15.58 17.76
C LEU A 51 -0.79 -14.34 17.63
N SER A 52 -0.29 -13.26 17.06
CA SER A 52 -1.05 -12.01 16.90
C SER A 52 -2.33 -12.19 16.07
N ARG A 53 -2.32 -13.08 15.07
CA ARG A 53 -3.52 -13.45 14.31
C ARG A 53 -4.54 -14.21 15.15
N GLN A 54 -4.11 -15.09 16.05
CA GLN A 54 -5.03 -15.79 16.95
C GLN A 54 -5.69 -14.81 17.92
N ILE A 55 -4.94 -13.84 18.45
CA ILE A 55 -5.51 -12.74 19.23
C ILE A 55 -6.53 -11.96 18.39
N GLY A 56 -6.20 -11.66 17.12
CA GLY A 56 -7.15 -11.03 16.19
C GLY A 56 -8.42 -11.82 15.94
N ALA A 57 -8.32 -13.14 15.81
CA ALA A 57 -9.48 -14.03 15.64
C ALA A 57 -10.33 -14.06 16.92
N TRP A 58 -9.70 -14.14 18.09
CA TRP A 58 -10.37 -14.04 19.39
C TRP A 58 -11.15 -12.72 19.51
N LEU A 59 -10.52 -11.60 19.16
CA LEU A 59 -11.17 -10.28 19.21
C LEU A 59 -12.33 -10.14 18.22
N ALA A 60 -12.31 -10.89 17.12
CA ALA A 60 -13.39 -10.86 16.12
C ALA A 60 -14.67 -11.56 16.59
N ASP A 61 -14.57 -12.48 17.56
CA ASP A 61 -15.70 -13.16 18.21
C ASP A 61 -15.36 -13.41 19.69
N PRO A 62 -15.38 -12.35 20.52
CA PRO A 62 -14.80 -12.39 21.86
C PRO A 62 -15.66 -13.19 22.85
N PRO A 63 -15.19 -14.33 23.39
CA PRO A 63 -15.87 -15.01 24.49
C PRO A 63 -15.81 -14.17 25.78
N ALA A 64 -16.70 -14.45 26.73
CA ALA A 64 -16.54 -13.93 28.09
C ALA A 64 -15.23 -14.44 28.70
N ILE A 65 -14.49 -13.56 29.37
CA ILE A 65 -13.24 -13.90 30.05
C ILE A 65 -13.32 -13.56 31.54
N PRO A 66 -12.70 -14.37 32.42
CA PRO A 66 -12.60 -14.03 33.83
C PRO A 66 -11.74 -12.77 34.02
N ALA A 67 -12.20 -11.85 34.87
CA ALA A 67 -11.44 -10.69 35.30
C ALA A 67 -11.66 -10.41 36.80
N GLU A 68 -10.86 -9.52 37.38
CA GLU A 68 -11.09 -9.07 38.75
C GLU A 68 -12.49 -8.44 38.87
N GLY A 69 -13.37 -9.05 39.66
CA GLY A 69 -14.75 -8.60 39.86
C GLY A 69 -15.82 -9.29 39.01
N GLY A 70 -15.49 -10.31 38.22
CA GLY A 70 -16.48 -11.14 37.51
C GLY A 70 -16.04 -11.57 36.11
N GLU A 71 -16.98 -11.56 35.17
CA GLU A 71 -16.71 -11.82 33.76
C GLU A 71 -16.79 -10.53 32.95
N VAL A 72 -15.87 -10.37 31.99
CA VAL A 72 -15.89 -9.26 31.03
C VAL A 72 -16.20 -9.83 29.66
N SER A 73 -17.15 -9.21 28.97
CA SER A 73 -17.54 -9.54 27.60
C SER A 73 -17.50 -8.29 26.72
N SER A 74 -17.49 -8.50 25.41
CA SER A 74 -17.54 -7.40 24.45
C SER A 74 -18.29 -7.82 23.20
N ALA A 75 -18.73 -6.85 22.40
CA ALA A 75 -19.17 -7.10 21.04
C ALA A 75 -17.95 -7.41 20.14
N PRO A 76 -18.14 -8.06 18.97
CA PRO A 76 -17.09 -8.27 17.98
C PRO A 76 -16.23 -7.04 17.68
N ILE A 77 -14.91 -7.16 17.87
CA ILE A 77 -13.94 -6.09 17.65
C ILE A 77 -13.22 -6.34 16.33
N ARG A 78 -13.55 -5.53 15.32
CA ARG A 78 -12.81 -5.55 14.05
C ARG A 78 -11.38 -5.07 14.30
N ASN A 79 -10.42 -5.71 13.66
CA ASN A 79 -9.01 -5.40 13.89
C ASN A 79 -8.17 -5.45 12.60
N ARG A 80 -7.06 -4.71 12.63
CA ARG A 80 -5.95 -4.80 11.68
C ARG A 80 -4.68 -4.98 12.50
N ILE A 81 -4.00 -6.09 12.26
CA ILE A 81 -2.88 -6.52 13.08
C ILE A 81 -1.71 -6.83 12.15
N PHE A 82 -0.53 -6.38 12.54
CA PHE A 82 0.71 -6.76 11.90
C PHE A 82 1.80 -6.85 12.95
N LEU A 83 2.27 -8.08 13.21
CA LEU A 83 3.21 -8.38 14.29
C LEU A 83 2.69 -7.85 15.64
N ASP A 84 3.37 -6.86 16.19
CA ASP A 84 3.14 -6.20 17.48
C ASP A 84 2.18 -5.01 17.39
N ASP A 85 1.89 -4.48 16.19
CA ASP A 85 1.03 -3.30 15.97
C ASP A 85 -0.44 -3.74 15.75
N PHE A 86 -1.31 -3.40 16.71
CA PHE A 86 -2.73 -3.72 16.70
C PHE A 86 -3.55 -2.44 16.56
N LEU A 87 -4.36 -2.36 15.50
CA LEU A 87 -5.38 -1.34 15.31
C LEU A 87 -6.77 -1.94 15.50
N LEU A 88 -7.51 -1.40 16.46
CA LEU A 88 -8.85 -1.81 16.84
C LEU A 88 -9.90 -0.84 16.26
N LEU A 89 -10.93 -1.41 15.66
CA LEU A 89 -11.98 -0.71 14.95
C LEU A 89 -13.32 -1.01 15.62
N PHE A 90 -13.94 0.03 16.16
CA PHE A 90 -15.25 -0.04 16.80
C PHE A 90 -16.29 0.62 15.90
N ALA A 91 -17.51 0.08 15.90
CA ALA A 91 -18.61 0.66 15.14
C ALA A 91 -19.00 2.04 15.70
N PRO A 92 -19.43 2.99 14.86
CA PRO A 92 -20.03 4.23 15.34
C PRO A 92 -21.21 3.94 16.28
N GLY A 93 -21.24 4.56 17.46
CA GLY A 93 -22.27 4.31 18.47
C GLY A 93 -22.16 2.98 19.22
N GLY A 94 -21.17 2.14 18.92
CA GLY A 94 -20.88 0.93 19.68
C GLY A 94 -20.10 1.22 20.97
N ASP A 95 -20.01 0.21 21.84
CA ASP A 95 -19.26 0.29 23.09
C ASP A 95 -17.74 0.14 22.88
N GLY A 96 -17.14 1.18 22.31
CA GLY A 96 -15.68 1.27 22.16
C GLY A 96 -14.92 1.22 23.50
N PRO A 97 -15.35 1.96 24.55
CA PRO A 97 -14.68 1.92 25.85
C PRO A 97 -14.71 0.52 26.48
N GLY A 98 -15.84 -0.18 26.45
CA GLY A 98 -15.95 -1.56 26.91
C GLY A 98 -15.10 -2.53 26.08
N GLY A 99 -15.02 -2.33 24.76
CA GLY A 99 -14.11 -3.08 23.90
C GLY A 99 -12.63 -2.87 24.24
N VAL A 100 -12.22 -1.65 24.57
CA VAL A 100 -10.86 -1.37 25.06
C VAL A 100 -10.61 -2.02 26.41
N ALA A 101 -11.57 -1.96 27.34
CA ALA A 101 -11.47 -2.63 28.63
C ALA A 101 -11.33 -4.14 28.48
N TYR A 102 -12.12 -4.75 27.59
CA TYR A 102 -12.03 -6.17 27.24
C TYR A 102 -10.63 -6.53 26.70
N VAL A 103 -10.07 -5.74 25.78
CA VAL A 103 -8.72 -5.98 25.25
C VAL A 103 -7.67 -5.93 26.34
N LYS A 104 -7.74 -4.96 27.26
CA LYS A 104 -6.82 -4.89 28.40
C LYS A 104 -6.95 -6.11 29.31
N ALA A 105 -8.17 -6.54 29.60
CA ALA A 105 -8.42 -7.76 30.37
C ALA A 105 -7.88 -9.01 29.64
N LEU A 106 -8.06 -9.11 28.32
CA LEU A 106 -7.53 -10.20 27.51
C LEU A 106 -6.00 -10.25 27.54
N LEU A 107 -5.32 -9.10 27.44
CA LEU A 107 -3.86 -9.06 27.53
C LEU A 107 -3.39 -9.58 28.89
N SER A 108 -3.99 -9.11 29.99
CA SER A 108 -3.69 -9.61 31.33
C SER A 108 -3.97 -11.11 31.47
N TYR A 109 -5.10 -11.59 30.96
CA TYR A 109 -5.49 -13.00 30.99
C TYR A 109 -4.50 -13.89 30.25
N LEU A 110 -3.97 -13.43 29.11
CA LEU A 110 -2.95 -14.13 28.33
C LEU A 110 -1.52 -13.97 28.87
N GLY A 111 -1.33 -13.18 29.94
CA GLY A 111 0.01 -12.81 30.46
C GLY A 111 0.80 -11.89 29.52
N LEU A 112 0.14 -11.25 28.56
CA LEU A 112 0.73 -10.31 27.61
C LEU A 112 0.68 -8.90 28.18
N LYS A 113 1.62 -8.05 27.75
CA LYS A 113 1.70 -6.65 28.17
C LYS A 113 1.70 -5.74 26.95
N ALA A 114 0.96 -4.65 27.04
CA ALA A 114 1.06 -3.56 26.07
C ALA A 114 2.22 -2.63 26.42
N ASN A 115 2.83 -2.04 25.40
CA ASN A 115 3.77 -0.95 25.55
C ASN A 115 2.97 0.35 25.74
N GLU A 116 2.74 0.75 26.99
CA GLU A 116 1.89 1.92 27.31
C GLU A 116 2.38 3.24 26.68
N LYS A 117 3.69 3.38 26.43
CA LYS A 117 4.25 4.59 25.79
C LYS A 117 3.95 4.66 24.29
N LYS A 118 3.81 3.51 23.64
CA LYS A 118 3.52 3.41 22.20
C LYS A 118 2.04 3.16 21.91
N SER A 119 1.31 2.65 22.90
CA SER A 119 -0.11 2.36 22.79
C SER A 119 -0.94 3.64 22.91
N SER A 120 -2.07 3.67 22.22
CA SER A 120 -2.99 4.80 22.19
C SER A 120 -4.41 4.26 22.36
N TRP A 121 -4.78 4.08 23.62
CA TRP A 121 -6.04 3.45 24.03
C TRP A 121 -7.27 4.31 23.75
N GLU A 122 -7.11 5.64 23.77
CA GLU A 122 -8.18 6.60 23.53
C GLU A 122 -8.80 6.42 22.14
N LEU A 123 -10.12 6.54 22.09
CA LEU A 123 -10.89 6.36 20.87
C LEU A 123 -10.77 7.59 19.98
N GLU A 124 -10.16 7.41 18.81
CA GLU A 124 -9.97 8.49 17.85
C GLU A 124 -10.39 8.04 16.44
N THR A 125 -10.85 9.00 15.63
CA THR A 125 -11.14 8.79 14.21
C THR A 125 -9.90 8.90 13.34
N ARG A 126 -8.77 9.35 13.90
CA ARG A 126 -7.48 9.43 13.22
C ARG A 126 -6.39 8.79 14.06
N LYS A 127 -5.73 7.75 13.55
CA LYS A 127 -4.59 7.10 14.22
C LYS A 127 -3.46 6.77 13.25
N LEU A 128 -2.23 6.77 13.75
CA LEU A 128 -1.07 6.30 12.99
C LEU A 128 -0.97 4.78 13.13
N HIS A 129 -0.96 4.06 12.02
CA HIS A 129 -0.81 2.60 12.00
C HIS A 129 0.03 2.18 10.79
N LEU A 130 1.01 1.31 10.99
CA LEU A 130 1.96 0.89 9.95
C LEU A 130 2.63 2.05 9.19
N GLY A 131 2.81 3.17 9.90
CA GLY A 131 3.48 4.36 9.37
C GLY A 131 2.60 5.26 8.50
N LEU A 132 1.30 5.04 8.44
CA LEU A 132 0.35 5.91 7.74
C LEU A 132 -0.73 6.38 8.70
N TRP A 133 -1.22 7.60 8.49
CA TRP A 133 -2.43 8.07 9.16
C TRP A 133 -3.63 7.36 8.53
N VAL A 134 -4.41 6.68 9.35
CA VAL A 134 -5.74 6.19 9.03
C VAL A 134 -6.72 7.21 9.57
N ASP A 135 -7.44 7.91 8.70
CA ASP A 135 -8.49 8.86 9.07
C ASP A 135 -9.83 8.31 8.60
N THR A 136 -10.61 7.76 9.54
CA THR A 136 -11.92 7.19 9.25
C THR A 136 -13.02 8.25 9.20
N ALA A 137 -12.80 9.46 9.71
CA ALA A 137 -13.79 10.54 9.61
C ALA A 137 -13.84 11.07 8.18
N SER A 138 -12.67 11.29 7.56
CA SER A 138 -12.57 11.69 6.16
C SER A 138 -12.44 10.51 5.18
N GLY A 139 -12.27 9.28 5.70
CA GLY A 139 -12.23 8.05 4.91
C GLY A 139 -10.98 7.91 4.05
N VAL A 140 -9.83 8.43 4.50
CA VAL A 140 -8.57 8.45 3.74
C VAL A 140 -7.38 7.93 4.53
N PHE A 141 -6.45 7.32 3.81
CA PHE A 141 -5.07 7.13 4.26
C PHE A 141 -4.24 8.36 3.90
N LEU A 142 -3.44 8.86 4.85
CA LEU A 142 -2.53 9.99 4.65
C LEU A 142 -1.10 9.59 5.04
N ILE A 143 -0.14 10.17 4.34
CA ILE A 143 1.29 10.07 4.61
C ILE A 143 1.66 11.12 5.67
N PRO A 144 2.32 10.71 6.76
CA PRO A 144 2.93 11.64 7.72
C PRO A 144 3.98 12.55 7.07
N ASP A 145 4.07 13.79 7.54
CA ASP A 145 4.98 14.80 6.96
C ASP A 145 6.45 14.38 7.03
N ASP A 146 6.88 13.73 8.12
CA ASP A 146 8.25 13.24 8.29
C ASP A 146 8.61 12.21 7.19
N ARG A 147 7.65 11.37 6.77
CA ARG A 147 7.85 10.41 5.68
C ARG A 147 7.92 11.09 4.32
N ILE A 148 7.09 12.11 4.08
CA ILE A 148 7.19 12.93 2.86
C ILE A 148 8.57 13.60 2.80
N VAL A 149 9.05 14.17 3.91
CA VAL A 149 10.38 14.77 4.01
C VAL A 149 11.48 13.73 3.72
N LYS A 150 11.39 12.51 4.25
CA LYS A 150 12.32 11.40 3.97
C LYS A 150 12.33 10.99 2.49
N ILE A 151 11.16 10.93 1.84
CA ILE A 151 11.06 10.65 0.40
C ILE A 151 11.75 11.77 -0.39
N LYS A 152 11.40 13.03 -0.11
CA LYS A 152 11.96 14.21 -0.79
C LYS A 152 13.47 14.29 -0.64
N SER A 153 14.00 14.11 0.57
CA SER A 153 15.45 14.18 0.84
C SER A 153 16.20 13.06 0.12
N CYS A 154 15.68 11.83 0.16
CA CYS A 154 16.27 10.70 -0.56
C CYS A 154 16.23 10.92 -2.08
N ALA A 155 15.13 11.45 -2.62
CA ALA A 155 15.01 11.79 -4.04
C ALA A 155 16.01 12.88 -4.46
N LYS A 156 16.18 13.94 -3.65
CA LYS A 156 17.19 14.98 -3.89
C LYS A 156 18.61 14.41 -3.88
N ALA A 157 18.91 13.47 -2.98
CA ALA A 157 20.21 12.79 -2.96
C ALA A 157 20.45 11.97 -4.24
N VAL A 158 19.43 11.26 -4.74
CA VAL A 158 19.50 10.57 -6.05
C VAL A 158 19.75 11.56 -7.18
N LEU A 159 19.09 12.72 -7.19
CA LEU A 159 19.29 13.74 -8.23
C LEU A 159 20.69 14.36 -8.20
N SER A 160 21.26 14.55 -7.01
CA SER A 160 22.64 15.00 -6.86
C SER A 160 23.61 14.02 -7.53
N GLU A 161 23.46 12.72 -7.26
CA GLU A 161 24.26 11.67 -7.92
C GLU A 161 24.02 11.61 -9.44
N VAL A 162 22.79 11.84 -9.89
CA VAL A 162 22.46 11.93 -11.32
C VAL A 162 23.27 13.02 -12.01
N SER A 163 23.32 14.22 -11.41
CA SER A 163 24.07 15.36 -11.95
C SER A 163 25.58 15.12 -11.91
N ARG A 164 26.10 14.57 -10.81
CA ARG A 164 27.54 14.35 -10.60
C ARG A 164 28.12 13.20 -11.42
N SER A 165 27.34 12.15 -11.65
CA SER A 165 27.82 10.88 -12.23
C SER A 165 27.10 10.47 -13.52
N GLY A 166 26.52 11.42 -14.27
CA GLY A 166 25.89 11.12 -15.56
C GLY A 166 24.79 10.05 -15.49
N ARG A 167 23.92 10.12 -14.47
CA ARG A 167 22.85 9.16 -14.13
C ARG A 167 23.28 7.81 -13.53
N TRP A 168 24.56 7.60 -13.26
CA TRP A 168 25.02 6.43 -12.51
C TRP A 168 24.90 6.66 -11.00
N VAL A 169 23.96 5.97 -10.35
CA VAL A 169 23.60 6.19 -8.95
C VAL A 169 23.87 4.92 -8.13
N PRO A 170 24.37 5.00 -6.89
CA PRO A 170 24.53 3.82 -6.03
C PRO A 170 23.25 3.00 -5.90
N ALA A 171 23.34 1.68 -6.11
CA ALA A 171 22.17 0.79 -6.12
C ALA A 171 21.38 0.84 -4.80
N ARG A 172 22.08 0.90 -3.65
CA ARG A 172 21.45 1.05 -2.33
C ARG A 172 20.63 2.33 -2.21
N LEU A 173 21.09 3.44 -2.80
CA LEU A 173 20.36 4.70 -2.75
C LEU A 173 19.09 4.66 -3.61
N VAL A 174 19.17 4.07 -4.80
CA VAL A 174 18.00 3.84 -5.67
C VAL A 174 16.98 2.92 -4.98
N ALA A 175 17.44 1.84 -4.35
CA ALA A 175 16.57 0.92 -3.63
C ALA A 175 15.93 1.55 -2.39
N ARG A 176 16.68 2.39 -1.66
CA ARG A 176 16.13 3.16 -0.54
C ARG A 176 14.99 4.06 -1.00
N LEU A 177 15.16 4.80 -2.10
CA LEU A 177 14.10 5.64 -2.64
C LEU A 177 12.89 4.82 -3.10
N ALA A 178 13.12 3.71 -3.80
CA ALA A 178 12.05 2.82 -4.24
C ALA A 178 11.25 2.26 -3.05
N GLY A 179 11.94 1.81 -2.00
CA GLY A 179 11.33 1.32 -0.77
C GLY A 179 10.53 2.38 -0.02
N LEU A 180 11.09 3.59 0.15
CA LEU A 180 10.39 4.72 0.76
C LEU A 180 9.15 5.15 -0.05
N THR A 181 9.18 4.98 -1.37
CA THR A 181 8.05 5.33 -2.23
C THR A 181 6.95 4.26 -2.16
N VAL A 182 7.30 2.97 -2.19
CA VAL A 182 6.30 1.89 -2.15
C VAL A 182 5.67 1.73 -0.76
N CYS A 183 6.39 2.04 0.32
CA CYS A 183 5.84 1.89 1.67
C CYS A 183 4.63 2.80 1.94
N VAL A 184 4.43 3.85 1.14
CA VAL A 184 3.28 4.76 1.24
C VAL A 184 2.16 4.44 0.25
N SER A 185 2.17 3.26 -0.40
CA SER A 185 1.25 2.96 -1.50
C SER A 185 -0.23 2.93 -1.14
N LEU A 186 -0.58 2.78 0.14
CA LEU A 186 -1.98 2.87 0.58
C LEU A 186 -2.49 4.31 0.61
N ALA A 187 -1.62 5.29 0.83
CA ALA A 187 -1.95 6.72 0.91
C ALA A 187 -1.58 7.49 -0.38
N PHE A 188 -0.85 6.85 -1.31
CA PHE A 188 -0.44 7.44 -2.57
C PHE A 188 -0.56 6.42 -3.72
N SER A 189 -1.60 6.57 -4.53
CA SER A 189 -1.90 5.68 -5.66
C SER A 189 -0.78 5.63 -6.72
N GLY A 190 0.02 6.69 -6.84
CA GLY A 190 1.18 6.77 -7.74
C GLY A 190 2.45 6.08 -7.21
N ALA A 191 2.46 5.53 -5.99
CA ALA A 191 3.68 4.97 -5.39
C ALA A 191 4.38 3.93 -6.28
N LYS A 192 3.64 2.91 -6.75
CA LYS A 192 4.18 1.84 -7.60
C LYS A 192 4.57 2.36 -8.99
N PHE A 193 3.83 3.35 -9.50
CA PHE A 193 4.13 4.03 -10.76
C PHE A 193 5.53 4.66 -10.76
N PHE A 194 5.83 5.46 -9.74
CA PHE A 194 7.12 6.14 -9.62
C PHE A 194 8.26 5.20 -9.23
N ALA A 195 7.97 4.12 -8.50
CA ALA A 195 8.98 3.12 -8.15
C ALA A 195 9.34 2.18 -9.32
N ARG A 196 8.50 2.07 -10.36
CA ARG A 196 8.67 1.08 -11.44
C ARG A 196 10.01 1.18 -12.16
N GLU A 197 10.43 2.39 -12.53
CA GLU A 197 11.70 2.62 -13.25
C GLU A 197 12.91 2.44 -12.35
N LEU A 198 12.76 2.75 -11.06
CA LEU A 198 13.80 2.52 -10.07
C LEU A 198 14.05 1.01 -9.94
N TYR A 199 12.99 0.20 -9.83
CA TYR A 199 13.11 -1.26 -9.85
C TYR A 199 13.65 -1.80 -11.18
N ALA A 200 13.30 -1.19 -12.31
CA ALA A 200 13.87 -1.57 -13.61
C ALA A 200 15.39 -1.38 -13.63
N ALA A 201 15.88 -0.24 -13.14
CA ALA A 201 17.32 0.02 -13.03
C ALA A 201 18.01 -0.96 -12.06
N LEU A 202 17.35 -1.30 -10.94
CA LEU A 202 17.88 -2.24 -9.95
C LEU A 202 17.93 -3.70 -10.41
N LYS A 203 17.16 -4.07 -11.45
CA LYS A 203 17.21 -5.43 -12.01
C LYS A 203 18.55 -5.72 -12.69
N GLY A 204 19.19 -4.69 -13.27
CA GLY A 204 20.50 -4.80 -13.91
C GLY A 204 21.70 -4.59 -12.99
N LYS A 205 21.52 -4.55 -11.66
CA LYS A 205 22.63 -4.35 -10.72
C LYS A 205 23.50 -5.61 -10.64
N GLY A 206 24.82 -5.44 -10.68
CA GLY A 206 25.77 -6.55 -10.42
C GLY A 206 25.89 -6.87 -8.93
N SER A 207 25.89 -5.86 -8.07
CA SER A 207 25.92 -6.01 -6.61
C SER A 207 25.27 -4.82 -5.91
N TRP A 208 25.08 -4.91 -4.59
CA TRP A 208 24.60 -3.79 -3.78
C TRP A 208 25.64 -2.67 -3.59
N ALA A 209 26.93 -2.96 -3.81
CA ALA A 209 27.98 -1.94 -3.80
C ALA A 209 28.09 -1.21 -5.15
N ALA A 210 27.52 -1.76 -6.22
CA ALA A 210 27.60 -1.19 -7.56
C ALA A 210 26.69 0.04 -7.75
N LYS A 211 26.97 0.79 -8.83
CA LYS A 211 26.06 1.82 -9.37
C LYS A 211 25.15 1.23 -10.43
N VAL A 212 23.96 1.81 -10.59
CA VAL A 212 23.02 1.51 -11.67
C VAL A 212 22.74 2.78 -12.47
N LYS A 213 22.56 2.63 -13.80
CA LYS A 213 22.25 3.75 -14.67
C LYS A 213 20.75 4.00 -14.70
N LEU A 214 20.32 5.19 -14.30
CA LEU A 214 18.91 5.59 -14.37
C LEU A 214 18.50 5.97 -15.80
N SER A 215 17.31 5.52 -16.22
CA SER A 215 16.69 5.95 -17.48
C SER A 215 16.29 7.43 -17.39
N ASN A 216 16.10 8.08 -18.54
CA ASN A 216 15.58 9.46 -18.55
C ASN A 216 14.18 9.54 -17.90
N GLN A 217 13.38 8.49 -18.03
CA GLN A 217 12.08 8.40 -17.36
C GLN A 217 12.24 8.28 -15.84
N ALA A 218 13.16 7.44 -15.36
CA ALA A 218 13.47 7.34 -13.93
C ALA A 218 13.88 8.70 -13.35
N VAL A 219 14.73 9.46 -14.05
CA VAL A 219 15.14 10.79 -13.60
C VAL A 219 13.95 11.76 -13.51
N ARG A 220 13.01 11.72 -14.47
CA ARG A 220 11.77 12.52 -14.40
C ARG A 220 10.92 12.14 -13.20
N ASP A 221 10.75 10.84 -12.96
CA ASP A 221 10.00 10.30 -11.83
C ASP A 221 10.64 10.73 -10.49
N VAL A 222 11.98 10.67 -10.37
CA VAL A 222 12.70 11.13 -9.18
C VAL A 222 12.55 12.64 -8.94
N ARG A 223 12.59 13.48 -10.00
CA ARG A 223 12.34 14.93 -9.87
C ARG A 223 10.97 15.22 -9.28
N LEU A 224 9.97 14.46 -9.72
CA LEU A 224 8.61 14.56 -9.22
C LEU A 224 8.49 14.10 -7.77
N LEU A 225 9.17 13.02 -7.38
CA LEU A 225 9.25 12.59 -5.98
C LEU A 225 9.98 13.61 -5.09
N ALA A 226 10.99 14.32 -5.61
CA ALA A 226 11.69 15.38 -4.89
C ALA A 226 10.79 16.61 -4.64
N ALA A 227 9.87 16.90 -5.57
CA ALA A 227 8.87 17.96 -5.41
C ALA A 227 7.70 17.51 -4.51
N PHE A 228 7.22 16.27 -4.68
CA PHE A 228 6.05 15.65 -4.07
C PHE A 228 4.88 16.64 -3.88
N PRO A 229 4.09 16.89 -4.93
CA PRO A 229 2.89 17.73 -4.85
C PRO A 229 1.97 17.32 -3.70
N ARG A 230 1.47 18.30 -2.93
CA ARG A 230 0.58 18.04 -1.77
C ARG A 230 -0.64 17.19 -2.12
N ARG A 231 -1.20 17.37 -3.32
CA ARG A 231 -2.36 16.60 -3.83
C ARG A 231 -2.14 15.09 -3.96
N TRP A 232 -0.89 14.62 -3.89
CA TRP A 232 -0.57 13.19 -3.93
C TRP A 232 -0.65 12.52 -2.57
N ASN A 233 -0.76 13.29 -1.49
CA ASN A 233 -0.99 12.77 -0.16
C ASN A 233 -2.49 12.59 0.06
N GLY A 234 -2.94 11.34 0.05
CA GLY A 234 -4.35 11.00 0.23
C GLY A 234 -4.79 9.91 -0.72
N SER A 235 -5.40 8.87 -0.18
CA SER A 235 -6.15 7.88 -0.96
C SER A 235 -7.29 7.33 -0.11
N CYS A 236 -8.43 7.06 -0.74
CA CYS A 236 -9.61 6.57 -0.03
C CYS A 236 -9.35 5.21 0.63
N ILE A 237 -9.83 5.03 1.85
CA ILE A 237 -9.85 3.75 2.56
C ILE A 237 -10.86 2.81 1.89
N TRP A 238 -12.02 3.36 1.56
CA TRP A 238 -13.11 2.65 0.89
C TRP A 238 -13.21 3.08 -0.57
N PRO A 239 -13.69 2.22 -1.48
CA PRO A 239 -13.97 2.62 -2.84
C PRO A 239 -14.91 3.84 -2.85
N PRO A 240 -14.54 4.95 -3.52
CA PRO A 240 -15.40 6.11 -3.60
C PRO A 240 -16.63 5.82 -4.46
N ALA A 241 -17.73 6.53 -4.21
CA ALA A 241 -18.94 6.42 -5.01
C ALA A 241 -18.64 6.76 -6.48
N VAL A 242 -18.98 5.84 -7.38
CA VAL A 242 -18.77 5.99 -8.81
C VAL A 242 -19.76 7.02 -9.36
N SER A 243 -19.25 8.05 -10.03
CA SER A 243 -20.08 9.07 -10.66
C SER A 243 -20.17 8.92 -12.18
N ARG A 244 -19.23 8.20 -12.80
CA ARG A 244 -19.19 7.92 -14.24
C ARG A 244 -18.72 6.50 -14.49
N VAL A 245 -19.16 5.90 -15.58
CA VAL A 245 -18.67 4.58 -16.02
C VAL A 245 -18.12 4.72 -17.44
N VAL A 246 -16.92 4.20 -17.66
CA VAL A 246 -16.31 4.10 -18.99
C VAL A 246 -16.11 2.63 -19.30
N ILE A 247 -16.79 2.15 -20.32
CA ILE A 247 -16.65 0.81 -20.88
C ILE A 247 -15.87 0.98 -22.17
N THR A 248 -14.80 0.21 -22.35
CA THR A 248 -13.98 0.27 -23.56
C THR A 248 -13.80 -1.11 -24.15
N ASP A 249 -13.72 -1.16 -25.47
CA ASP A 249 -13.36 -2.36 -26.22
C ASP A 249 -12.34 -2.01 -27.30
N ALA A 250 -11.50 -2.98 -27.65
CA ALA A 250 -10.44 -2.87 -28.62
C ALA A 250 -10.45 -4.05 -29.59
N SER A 251 -10.55 -3.75 -30.88
CA SER A 251 -10.43 -4.74 -31.96
C SER A 251 -9.06 -4.65 -32.65
N ASP A 252 -8.85 -5.44 -33.70
CA ASP A 252 -7.67 -5.34 -34.55
C ASP A 252 -7.64 -4.06 -35.40
N GLU A 253 -8.80 -3.43 -35.65
CA GLU A 253 -8.91 -2.26 -36.53
C GLU A 253 -9.03 -0.93 -35.78
N GLY A 254 -9.66 -0.94 -34.60
CA GLY A 254 -9.96 0.27 -33.84
C GLY A 254 -10.37 0.01 -32.40
N TRP A 255 -10.92 1.05 -31.79
CA TRP A 255 -11.48 1.02 -30.45
C TRP A 255 -12.87 1.65 -30.42
N GLY A 256 -13.64 1.20 -29.45
CA GLY A 256 -14.92 1.79 -29.07
C GLY A 256 -14.96 2.06 -27.58
N ALA A 257 -15.79 3.02 -27.19
CA ALA A 257 -16.07 3.30 -25.79
C ALA A 257 -17.50 3.82 -25.59
N LEU A 258 -18.11 3.40 -24.49
CA LEU A 258 -19.35 3.94 -23.95
C LEU A 258 -19.02 4.67 -22.64
N ILE A 259 -19.40 5.94 -22.56
CA ILE A 259 -19.23 6.77 -21.37
C ILE A 259 -20.60 7.10 -20.80
N HIS A 260 -20.91 6.54 -19.64
CA HIS A 260 -22.13 6.82 -18.89
C HIS A 260 -21.89 8.00 -17.95
N ALA A 261 -22.66 9.07 -18.14
CA ALA A 261 -22.63 10.29 -17.35
C ALA A 261 -24.05 10.67 -16.90
N GLY A 262 -24.48 10.10 -15.77
CA GLY A 262 -25.87 10.22 -15.32
C GLY A 262 -26.81 9.51 -16.30
N SER A 263 -27.83 10.21 -16.78
CA SER A 263 -28.77 9.71 -17.80
C SER A 263 -28.21 9.74 -19.23
N SER A 264 -27.08 10.41 -19.45
CA SER A 264 -26.48 10.54 -20.78
C SER A 264 -25.47 9.42 -21.05
N VAL A 265 -25.49 8.89 -22.28
CA VAL A 265 -24.50 7.94 -22.78
C VAL A 265 -23.81 8.56 -23.98
N LEU A 266 -22.49 8.72 -23.89
CA LEU A 266 -21.67 9.16 -25.01
C LEU A 266 -20.99 7.94 -25.63
N GLN A 267 -21.08 7.82 -26.95
CA GLN A 267 -20.36 6.83 -27.71
C GLN A 267 -19.16 7.49 -28.39
N GLN A 268 -17.99 6.86 -28.28
CA GLN A 268 -16.76 7.30 -28.92
C GLN A 268 -16.11 6.12 -29.62
N GLN A 269 -15.55 6.35 -30.80
CA GLN A 269 -14.83 5.32 -31.54
C GLN A 269 -13.73 5.92 -32.39
N GLY A 270 -12.76 5.09 -32.78
CA GLY A 270 -11.72 5.51 -33.70
C GLY A 270 -10.92 4.35 -34.26
N ARG A 271 -10.30 4.56 -35.42
CA ARG A 271 -9.40 3.58 -36.03
C ARG A 271 -8.00 3.67 -35.42
N TRP A 272 -7.32 2.53 -35.34
CA TRP A 272 -5.92 2.50 -34.95
C TRP A 272 -5.02 3.09 -36.03
N ALA A 273 -4.10 3.94 -35.59
CA ALA A 273 -2.93 4.27 -36.41
C ALA A 273 -2.13 3.00 -36.73
N PRO A 274 -1.44 2.93 -37.88
CA PRO A 274 -0.76 1.71 -38.34
C PRO A 274 0.17 1.06 -37.30
N GLY A 275 0.92 1.87 -36.54
CA GLY A 275 1.82 1.38 -35.49
C GLY A 275 1.11 0.75 -34.29
N MET A 276 -0.14 1.16 -33.99
CA MET A 276 -0.92 0.61 -32.88
C MET A 276 -1.58 -0.72 -33.26
N ARG A 277 -1.95 -0.92 -34.54
CA ARG A 277 -2.49 -2.20 -35.03
C ARG A 277 -1.55 -3.37 -34.75
N ARG A 278 -0.24 -3.14 -34.86
CA ARG A 278 0.81 -4.15 -34.60
C ARG A 278 1.11 -4.38 -33.12
N LYS A 279 0.52 -3.61 -32.20
CA LYS A 279 0.73 -3.80 -30.77
C LYS A 279 -0.12 -4.95 -30.26
N HIS A 280 0.40 -5.63 -29.23
CA HIS A 280 -0.32 -6.69 -28.53
C HIS A 280 -1.70 -6.20 -28.04
N ILE A 281 -2.70 -7.07 -28.06
CA ILE A 281 -4.10 -6.73 -27.69
C ILE A 281 -4.20 -5.97 -26.36
N MET A 282 -3.51 -6.44 -25.30
CA MET A 282 -3.40 -5.74 -24.00
C MET A 282 -2.99 -4.26 -24.09
N VAL A 283 -2.12 -3.89 -25.03
CA VAL A 283 -1.69 -2.49 -25.23
C VAL A 283 -2.81 -1.70 -25.90
N ARG A 284 -3.53 -2.32 -26.83
CA ARG A 284 -4.66 -1.70 -27.55
C ARG A 284 -5.86 -1.48 -26.62
N GLU A 285 -6.16 -2.43 -25.73
CA GLU A 285 -7.20 -2.27 -24.69
C GLU A 285 -6.90 -1.09 -23.76
N LEU A 286 -5.67 -1.01 -23.21
CA LEU A 286 -5.28 0.17 -22.41
C LEU A 286 -5.27 1.46 -23.24
N ALA A 287 -4.94 1.38 -24.52
CA ALA A 287 -5.00 2.55 -25.40
C ALA A 287 -6.44 3.00 -25.64
N ALA A 288 -7.39 2.08 -25.75
CA ALA A 288 -8.82 2.38 -25.82
C ALA A 288 -9.27 3.15 -24.58
N VAL A 289 -8.89 2.70 -23.38
CA VAL A 289 -9.11 3.45 -22.12
C VAL A 289 -8.54 4.85 -22.20
N HIS A 290 -7.27 4.99 -22.61
CA HIS A 290 -6.64 6.30 -22.73
C HIS A 290 -7.41 7.23 -23.69
N PHE A 291 -7.84 6.72 -24.84
CA PHE A 291 -8.55 7.51 -25.83
C PHE A 291 -9.97 7.87 -25.40
N ALA A 292 -10.70 6.94 -24.76
CA ALA A 292 -12.01 7.19 -24.17
C ALA A 292 -11.94 8.32 -23.14
N LEU A 293 -11.01 8.22 -22.17
CA LEU A 293 -10.82 9.25 -21.15
C LEU A 293 -10.43 10.61 -21.75
N ARG A 294 -9.63 10.60 -22.81
CA ARG A 294 -9.20 11.84 -23.49
C ARG A 294 -10.35 12.49 -24.24
N ALA A 295 -11.16 11.71 -24.96
CA ALA A 295 -12.30 12.20 -25.74
C ALA A 295 -13.40 12.76 -24.82
N ALA A 296 -13.69 12.08 -23.71
CA ALA A 296 -14.69 12.48 -22.74
C ALA A 296 -14.16 13.42 -21.64
N ARG A 297 -12.99 14.04 -21.83
CA ARG A 297 -12.34 14.89 -20.82
C ARG A 297 -13.28 15.91 -20.15
N PRO A 298 -14.13 16.67 -20.88
CA PRO A 298 -15.00 17.68 -20.26
C PRO A 298 -16.00 17.10 -19.26
N VAL A 299 -16.51 15.90 -19.50
CA VAL A 299 -17.54 15.26 -18.65
C VAL A 299 -16.97 14.39 -17.53
N LEU A 300 -15.67 14.05 -17.62
CA LEU A 300 -14.96 13.21 -16.66
C LEU A 300 -14.11 14.00 -15.66
N GLN A 301 -13.81 15.28 -15.91
CA GLN A 301 -12.96 16.08 -15.02
C GLN A 301 -13.53 16.13 -13.59
N GLN A 302 -12.65 15.92 -12.59
CA GLN A 302 -12.99 15.87 -11.17
C GLN A 302 -13.99 14.76 -10.78
N GLN A 303 -14.19 13.76 -11.62
CA GLN A 303 -15.12 12.65 -11.36
C GLN A 303 -14.43 11.39 -10.85
N VAL A 304 -15.22 10.51 -10.25
CA VAL A 304 -14.85 9.12 -9.98
C VAL A 304 -15.37 8.27 -11.13
N VAL A 305 -14.46 7.78 -11.95
CA VAL A 305 -14.75 7.12 -13.21
C VAL A 305 -14.42 5.64 -13.08
N GLU A 306 -15.44 4.80 -12.96
CA GLU A 306 -15.22 3.35 -13.02
C GLU A 306 -14.83 2.96 -14.44
N CYS A 307 -13.68 2.32 -14.59
CA CYS A 307 -13.21 1.81 -15.87
C CYS A 307 -13.49 0.31 -15.95
N VAL A 308 -14.41 -0.07 -16.82
CA VAL A 308 -14.82 -1.46 -17.03
C VAL A 308 -13.91 -2.08 -18.08
N ILE A 309 -13.26 -3.18 -17.70
CA ILE A 309 -12.20 -3.82 -18.48
C ILE A 309 -12.42 -5.33 -18.42
N ASP A 310 -12.26 -6.02 -19.54
CA ASP A 310 -12.37 -7.47 -19.68
C ASP A 310 -11.03 -8.20 -19.56
N ASN A 311 -9.92 -7.48 -19.74
CA ASN A 311 -8.57 -8.00 -19.66
C ASN A 311 -7.90 -7.80 -18.29
N SER A 312 -7.44 -8.91 -17.72
CA SER A 312 -6.75 -8.92 -16.43
C SER A 312 -5.48 -8.07 -16.39
N ALA A 313 -4.65 -8.07 -17.43
CA ALA A 313 -3.41 -7.31 -17.45
C ALA A 313 -3.65 -5.80 -17.50
N ALA A 314 -4.65 -5.35 -18.27
CA ALA A 314 -5.10 -3.96 -18.29
C ALA A 314 -5.69 -3.56 -16.92
N TYR A 315 -6.55 -4.41 -16.34
CA TYR A 315 -7.12 -4.22 -15.01
C TYR A 315 -6.05 -4.02 -13.93
N TYR A 316 -5.11 -4.97 -13.80
CA TYR A 316 -4.05 -4.88 -12.79
C TYR A 316 -3.07 -3.74 -13.09
N GLY A 317 -2.86 -3.42 -14.37
CA GLY A 317 -2.07 -2.28 -14.82
C GLY A 317 -2.62 -0.95 -14.29
N ILE A 318 -3.94 -0.72 -14.40
CA ILE A 318 -4.59 0.48 -13.88
C ILE A 318 -4.69 0.42 -12.35
N LYS A 319 -5.09 -0.71 -11.77
CA LYS A 319 -5.24 -0.90 -10.32
C LYS A 319 -3.97 -0.56 -9.54
N HIS A 320 -2.81 -0.87 -10.12
CA HIS A 320 -1.51 -0.65 -9.49
C HIS A 320 -0.70 0.48 -10.13
N TRP A 321 -1.21 1.10 -11.20
CA TRP A 321 -0.48 2.07 -12.03
C TRP A 321 0.92 1.59 -12.45
N ALA A 322 1.09 0.27 -12.64
CA ALA A 322 2.38 -0.33 -12.90
C ALA A 322 2.25 -1.62 -13.72
N SER A 323 3.21 -1.86 -14.61
CA SER A 323 3.31 -3.07 -15.43
C SER A 323 4.77 -3.42 -15.70
N GLY A 324 5.05 -4.72 -15.82
CA GLY A 324 6.36 -5.22 -16.25
C GLY A 324 6.71 -4.82 -17.70
N SER A 325 5.71 -4.71 -18.57
CA SER A 325 5.87 -4.40 -19.99
C SER A 325 6.15 -2.91 -20.22
N ILE A 326 7.19 -2.61 -21.01
CA ILE A 326 7.55 -1.25 -21.40
C ILE A 326 6.42 -0.61 -22.22
N ASP A 327 5.79 -1.37 -23.11
CA ASP A 327 4.71 -0.86 -23.96
C ASP A 327 3.45 -0.55 -23.15
N LEU A 328 3.06 -1.41 -22.20
CA LEU A 328 1.94 -1.14 -21.29
C LEU A 328 2.23 0.06 -20.39
N MET A 329 3.45 0.14 -19.81
CA MET A 329 3.83 1.29 -18.98
C MET A 329 3.80 2.61 -19.75
N ARG A 330 4.13 2.61 -21.05
CA ARG A 330 4.05 3.81 -21.88
C ARG A 330 2.60 4.32 -21.99
N VAL A 331 1.62 3.41 -22.11
CA VAL A 331 0.20 3.78 -22.15
C VAL A 331 -0.31 4.16 -20.76
N LEU A 332 0.01 3.38 -19.72
CA LEU A 332 -0.36 3.68 -18.33
C LEU A 332 0.12 5.06 -17.89
N ARG A 333 1.32 5.49 -18.29
CA ARG A 333 1.82 6.86 -18.06
C ARG A 333 0.93 7.93 -18.67
N LYS A 334 0.42 7.72 -19.88
CA LYS A 334 -0.49 8.68 -20.52
C LYS A 334 -1.82 8.76 -19.76
N ILE A 335 -2.34 7.62 -19.32
CA ILE A 335 -3.57 7.55 -18.52
C ILE A 335 -3.35 8.22 -17.17
N PHE A 336 -2.29 7.86 -16.43
CA PHE A 336 -1.97 8.43 -15.11
C PHE A 336 -1.88 9.96 -15.17
N TRP A 337 -1.14 10.51 -16.13
CA TRP A 337 -0.99 11.96 -16.27
C TRP A 337 -2.25 12.66 -16.77
N LEU A 338 -3.12 11.97 -17.49
CA LEU A 338 -4.45 12.49 -17.81
C LEU A 338 -5.28 12.56 -16.52
N CYS A 339 -5.32 11.48 -15.74
CA CYS A 339 -6.06 11.42 -14.48
C CYS A 339 -5.56 12.43 -13.45
N ASP A 340 -4.25 12.54 -13.21
CA ASP A 340 -3.67 13.51 -12.26
C ASP A 340 -4.02 14.96 -12.64
N ARG A 341 -3.90 15.32 -13.92
CA ARG A 341 -4.20 16.68 -14.38
C ARG A 341 -5.69 17.01 -14.33
N GLN A 342 -6.55 16.03 -14.58
CA GLN A 342 -8.00 16.22 -14.58
C GLN A 342 -8.64 15.90 -13.23
N ARG A 343 -7.86 15.50 -12.22
CA ARG A 343 -8.35 15.02 -10.92
C ARG A 343 -9.39 13.89 -11.07
N ILE A 344 -9.14 12.97 -12.00
CA ILE A 344 -9.98 11.79 -12.20
C ILE A 344 -9.50 10.67 -11.26
N THR A 345 -10.40 10.13 -10.45
CA THR A 345 -10.16 8.88 -9.73
C THR A 345 -10.65 7.74 -10.61
N LEU A 346 -9.78 6.79 -10.95
CA LEU A 346 -10.05 5.75 -11.96
C LEU A 346 -10.04 4.34 -11.34
N PRO A 347 -11.04 3.94 -10.54
CA PRO A 347 -11.14 2.56 -10.07
C PRO A 347 -11.44 1.62 -11.25
N PRO A 348 -10.64 0.56 -11.48
CA PRO A 348 -10.96 -0.42 -12.51
C PRO A 348 -11.93 -1.48 -11.98
N ARG A 349 -12.81 -1.98 -12.85
CA ARG A 349 -13.69 -3.13 -12.62
C ARG A 349 -13.42 -4.19 -13.68
N LEU A 350 -13.03 -5.39 -13.25
CA LEU A 350 -12.82 -6.53 -14.13
C LEU A 350 -14.17 -7.21 -14.39
N VAL A 351 -14.53 -7.36 -15.66
CA VAL A 351 -15.67 -8.17 -16.09
C VAL A 351 -15.10 -9.40 -16.77
N LYS A 352 -15.60 -10.59 -16.42
CA LYS A 352 -15.23 -11.79 -17.16
C LYS A 352 -16.12 -11.85 -18.39
N SER A 353 -15.50 -11.86 -19.56
CA SER A 353 -16.14 -12.22 -20.83
C SER A 353 -16.66 -13.65 -20.77
#